data_AF-G0HCE1-F1
#
_entry.id   AF-G0HCE1-F1
#
_cell.length_a   1.000
_cell.length_b   1.000
_cell.length_c   1.000
_cell.angle_alpha   90.00
_cell.angle_beta   90.00
_cell.angle_gamma   90.00
#
_symmetry.space_group_name_H-M   'P 1'
#
loop_
_entity.id
_entity.type
_entity.pdbx_description
1 polymer ?
#
loop_
_entity_poly.entity_id
_entity_poly.type
_entity_poly.pdbx_seq_one_letter_code
_entity_poly.pdbx_strand_id
1 'polypeptide(L)'
;MADTDTTNTTDTVDVAGRTVRFTHPDKVMYPATGTTKHDLLDYARAVAPWFTAHAHDRPATRKRWVDGAGTAADPGESFFERNLRDGTPEWVRTREFVHESRTVTYPLVNDAATLVWLMQLDALEIHTPQWRYGPRGGIHGPDRAVFDLDPGKDATLADCAEVAHLVKEKLDTRDLVSVPVTTGSRGIHVYAGLAGDHRPSVVRDLVHSIADEIAQEHPDLVTSTMSREKRQGKVLIDWSQNDGVKCTCAPYSLRGRSQPTVAAPRYWEEIDADVRQLGYRQIMERLLTDGDPMASLLGPDDSGPAFVIQEHDATSLHQDFRLEHDGVLVSWALPKGVPETTEQDRLAVQTPDHPLEYASFEGRIGEGKPGAGTVTIRDAGSYVLHSWDEDKIVVTLHGRRGRRGRRGHGNRLLGGEPQKFALIRTEMEGNPDNWLMHRMTE
;
A
#
# COMPACT_ATOMS: atom_id res chain seq x y z
N MET A 1 -41.44 -3.47 -32.20
CA MET A 1 -40.64 -2.52 -31.41
C MET A 1 -40.87 -2.88 -29.96
N ALA A 2 -40.02 -3.74 -29.41
CA ALA A 2 -40.05 -4.07 -27.99
C ALA A 2 -39.08 -3.11 -27.31
N ASP A 3 -39.64 -2.25 -26.48
CA ASP A 3 -38.95 -1.30 -25.63
C ASP A 3 -38.34 -2.10 -24.47
N THR A 4 -37.03 -2.37 -24.53
CA THR A 4 -36.29 -2.96 -23.41
C THR A 4 -35.90 -1.83 -22.47
N ASP A 5 -36.81 -1.53 -21.55
CA ASP A 5 -36.56 -0.69 -20.39
C ASP A 5 -35.55 -1.41 -19.47
N THR A 6 -34.26 -1.18 -19.71
CA THR A 6 -33.19 -1.55 -18.76
C THR A 6 -33.33 -0.63 -17.55
N THR A 7 -34.02 -1.12 -16.53
CA THR A 7 -34.08 -0.50 -15.21
C THR A 7 -32.67 -0.22 -14.72
N ASN A 8 -32.31 1.05 -14.67
CA ASN A 8 -31.01 1.56 -14.24
C ASN A 8 -30.98 1.53 -12.69
N THR A 9 -30.96 0.33 -12.10
CA THR A 9 -30.80 0.16 -10.65
C THR A 9 -29.44 0.69 -10.25
N THR A 10 -29.44 1.86 -9.62
CA THR A 10 -28.26 2.44 -9.01
C THR A 10 -28.12 1.83 -7.63
N ASP A 11 -27.24 0.84 -7.51
CA ASP A 11 -26.94 0.22 -6.23
C ASP A 11 -25.88 1.04 -5.50
N THR A 12 -26.04 1.21 -4.19
CA THR A 12 -25.03 1.81 -3.33
C THR A 12 -24.55 0.76 -2.34
N VAL A 13 -23.25 0.67 -2.11
CA VAL A 13 -22.69 -0.21 -1.07
C VAL A 13 -21.82 0.61 -0.13
N ASP A 14 -21.91 0.31 1.16
CA ASP A 14 -21.00 0.83 2.15
C ASP A 14 -19.65 0.10 2.07
N VAL A 15 -18.57 0.86 1.93
CA VAL A 15 -17.20 0.34 1.93
C VAL A 15 -16.44 1.12 3.00
N ALA A 16 -16.20 0.47 4.15
CA ALA A 16 -15.53 1.07 5.30
C ALA A 16 -16.15 2.43 5.73
N GLY A 17 -17.48 2.48 5.85
CA GLY A 17 -18.22 3.68 6.27
C GLY A 17 -18.39 4.74 5.18
N ARG A 18 -18.01 4.44 3.93
CA ARG A 18 -18.24 5.31 2.77
C ARG A 18 -19.26 4.69 1.82
N THR A 19 -20.29 5.44 1.51
CA THR A 19 -21.25 5.06 0.47
C THR A 19 -20.63 5.25 -0.92
N VAL A 20 -20.43 4.14 -1.63
CA VAL A 20 -19.98 4.13 -3.03
C VAL A 20 -21.14 3.74 -3.94
N ARG A 21 -21.37 4.52 -5.00
CA ARG A 21 -22.40 4.27 -6.01
C ARG A 21 -21.87 3.33 -7.09
N PHE A 22 -22.60 2.27 -7.41
CA PHE A 22 -22.28 1.33 -8.48
C PHE A 22 -23.28 1.40 -9.62
N THR A 23 -22.78 1.17 -10.83
CA THR A 23 -23.61 1.06 -12.03
C THR A 23 -23.05 0.00 -12.96
N HIS A 24 -23.95 -0.71 -13.63
CA HIS A 24 -23.63 -1.78 -14.60
C HIS A 24 -22.71 -2.89 -14.02
N PRO A 25 -23.05 -3.49 -12.86
CA PRO A 25 -22.22 -4.53 -12.25
C PRO A 25 -21.99 -5.74 -13.18
N ASP A 26 -22.99 -6.08 -14.00
CA ASP A 26 -22.92 -7.21 -14.93
C ASP A 26 -22.13 -6.90 -16.22
N LYS A 27 -21.60 -5.68 -16.38
CA LYS A 27 -20.81 -5.31 -17.56
C LYS A 27 -19.56 -6.20 -17.63
N VAL A 28 -19.40 -6.93 -18.72
CA VAL A 28 -18.20 -7.75 -18.96
C VAL A 28 -17.03 -6.84 -19.27
N MET A 29 -16.03 -6.84 -18.38
CA MET A 29 -14.80 -6.04 -18.51
C MET A 29 -13.68 -6.83 -19.19
N TYR A 30 -13.66 -8.16 -19.06
CA TYR A 30 -12.72 -9.05 -19.75
C TYR A 30 -13.46 -10.16 -20.49
N PRO A 31 -13.77 -9.98 -21.79
CA PRO A 31 -14.54 -10.94 -22.57
C PRO A 31 -13.97 -12.37 -22.58
N ALA A 32 -12.65 -12.52 -22.59
CA ALA A 32 -12.02 -13.85 -22.67
C ALA A 32 -12.25 -14.73 -21.43
N THR A 33 -12.64 -14.14 -20.31
CA THR A 33 -12.90 -14.85 -19.03
C THR A 33 -14.32 -14.66 -18.52
N GLY A 34 -15.11 -13.82 -19.19
CA GLY A 34 -16.40 -13.38 -18.67
C GLY A 34 -16.31 -12.51 -17.40
N THR A 35 -15.11 -12.02 -17.03
CA THR A 35 -14.95 -11.23 -15.79
C THR A 35 -15.74 -9.93 -15.92
N THR A 36 -16.67 -9.74 -14.99
CA THR A 36 -17.60 -8.62 -14.92
C THR A 36 -17.05 -7.48 -14.08
N LYS A 37 -17.71 -6.32 -14.12
CA LYS A 37 -17.39 -5.19 -13.26
C LYS A 37 -17.58 -5.56 -11.79
N HIS A 38 -18.61 -6.32 -11.44
CA HIS A 38 -18.82 -6.84 -10.08
C HIS A 38 -17.60 -7.61 -9.57
N ASP A 39 -17.06 -8.54 -10.36
CA ASP A 39 -15.86 -9.29 -9.99
C ASP A 39 -14.66 -8.36 -9.68
N LEU A 40 -14.50 -7.27 -10.44
CA LEU A 40 -13.42 -6.31 -10.23
C LEU A 40 -13.63 -5.47 -8.97
N LEU A 41 -14.88 -5.17 -8.62
CA LEU A 41 -15.22 -4.48 -7.37
C LEU A 41 -14.93 -5.35 -6.16
N ASP A 42 -15.26 -6.64 -6.24
CA ASP A 42 -14.94 -7.61 -5.18
C ASP A 42 -13.43 -7.82 -5.04
N TYR A 43 -12.71 -7.88 -6.17
CA TYR A 43 -11.25 -7.87 -6.16
C TYR A 43 -10.69 -6.64 -5.45
N ALA A 44 -11.18 -5.44 -5.79
CA ALA A 44 -10.74 -4.20 -5.18
C ALA A 44 -11.00 -4.17 -3.67
N ARG A 45 -12.15 -4.66 -3.20
CA ARG A 45 -12.45 -4.77 -1.77
C ARG A 45 -11.49 -5.74 -1.07
N ALA A 46 -11.28 -6.92 -1.65
CA ALA A 46 -10.45 -7.94 -1.05
C ALA A 46 -8.98 -7.52 -0.97
N VAL A 47 -8.45 -6.90 -2.03
CA VAL A 47 -7.03 -6.52 -2.10
C VAL A 47 -6.71 -5.19 -1.41
N ALA A 48 -7.73 -4.40 -1.06
CA ALA A 48 -7.55 -3.03 -0.56
C ALA A 48 -6.51 -2.90 0.55
N PRO A 49 -6.49 -3.72 1.63
CA PRO A 49 -5.51 -3.56 2.71
C PRO A 49 -4.05 -3.58 2.23
N TRP A 50 -3.74 -4.46 1.29
CA TRP A 50 -2.41 -4.59 0.71
C TRP A 50 -2.15 -3.57 -0.39
N PHE A 51 -3.15 -3.30 -1.24
CA PHE A 51 -3.02 -2.29 -2.30
C PHE A 51 -2.71 -0.91 -1.71
N THR A 52 -3.48 -0.48 -0.70
CA THR A 52 -3.33 0.85 -0.10
C THR A 52 -2.01 0.98 0.64
N ALA A 53 -1.51 -0.08 1.30
CA ALA A 53 -0.19 -0.07 1.93
C ALA A 53 0.93 0.40 0.95
N HIS A 54 0.86 -0.05 -0.30
CA HIS A 54 1.87 0.28 -1.33
C HIS A 54 1.53 1.51 -2.18
N ALA A 55 0.27 1.95 -2.19
CA ALA A 55 -0.22 3.05 -3.03
C ALA A 55 -0.51 4.35 -2.26
N HIS A 56 -0.62 4.31 -0.93
CA HIS A 56 -1.05 5.44 -0.12
C HIS A 56 -0.17 6.68 -0.34
N ASP A 57 -0.81 7.84 -0.31
CA ASP A 57 -0.22 9.16 -0.49
C ASP A 57 0.59 9.35 -1.78
N ARG A 58 0.48 8.41 -2.74
CA ARG A 58 1.00 8.57 -4.09
C ARG A 58 -0.11 9.10 -5.01
N PRO A 59 0.16 10.11 -5.87
CA PRO A 59 -0.83 10.54 -6.86
C PRO A 59 -1.15 9.41 -7.82
N ALA A 60 -2.41 8.98 -7.86
CA ALA A 60 -2.84 7.89 -8.73
C ALA A 60 -3.25 8.39 -10.11
N THR A 61 -2.46 8.03 -11.12
CA THR A 61 -2.85 8.12 -12.52
C THR A 61 -3.68 6.90 -12.88
N ARG A 62 -4.86 7.10 -13.47
CA ARG A 62 -5.75 6.01 -13.87
C ARG A 62 -5.58 5.73 -15.35
N LYS A 63 -5.64 4.47 -15.75
CA LYS A 63 -5.88 4.09 -17.14
C LYS A 63 -7.19 3.32 -17.20
N ARG A 64 -8.11 3.82 -18.02
CA ARG A 64 -9.52 3.42 -18.01
C ARG A 64 -9.88 2.71 -19.30
N TRP A 65 -10.69 1.67 -19.16
CA TRP A 65 -11.30 0.92 -20.26
C TRP A 65 -12.80 0.94 -20.08
N VAL A 66 -13.43 2.03 -20.53
CA VAL A 66 -14.86 2.24 -20.31
C VAL A 66 -15.66 1.05 -20.82
N ASP A 67 -15.28 0.47 -21.97
CA ASP A 67 -15.97 -0.66 -22.61
C ASP A 67 -15.30 -2.02 -22.42
N GLY A 68 -14.42 -2.12 -21.42
CA GLY A 68 -13.66 -3.34 -21.12
C GLY A 68 -12.38 -3.48 -21.94
N ALA A 69 -11.54 -4.43 -21.53
CA ALA A 69 -10.19 -4.64 -22.08
C ALA A 69 -10.16 -5.27 -23.48
N GLY A 70 -11.31 -5.77 -23.97
CA GLY A 70 -11.43 -6.47 -25.25
C GLY A 70 -10.71 -7.83 -25.26
N THR A 71 -10.36 -8.30 -26.45
CA THR A 71 -9.67 -9.57 -26.68
C THR A 71 -8.26 -9.34 -27.25
N ALA A 72 -7.50 -10.43 -27.46
CA ALA A 72 -6.20 -10.31 -28.11
C ALA A 72 -6.31 -9.88 -29.58
N ALA A 73 -7.41 -10.24 -30.26
CA ALA A 73 -7.64 -9.90 -31.67
C ALA A 73 -8.30 -8.51 -31.83
N ASP A 74 -9.09 -8.10 -30.85
CA ASP A 74 -9.79 -6.82 -30.82
C ASP A 74 -9.63 -6.16 -29.43
N PRO A 75 -8.49 -5.48 -29.19
CA PRO A 75 -8.20 -4.85 -27.90
C PRO A 75 -9.12 -3.66 -27.63
N GLY A 76 -9.64 -3.56 -26.41
CA GLY A 76 -10.51 -2.46 -26.02
C GLY A 76 -9.78 -1.11 -25.95
N GLU A 77 -10.50 -0.04 -26.27
CA GLU A 77 -9.98 1.32 -26.20
C GLU A 77 -9.68 1.73 -24.76
N SER A 78 -8.61 2.50 -24.59
CA SER A 78 -8.21 3.01 -23.28
C SER A 78 -7.65 4.40 -23.34
N PHE A 79 -7.76 5.11 -22.20
CA PHE A 79 -7.15 6.42 -22.04
C PHE A 79 -6.58 6.59 -20.64
N PHE A 80 -5.52 7.40 -20.55
CA PHE A 80 -4.96 7.83 -19.29
C PHE A 80 -5.73 9.06 -18.77
N GLU A 81 -6.00 9.04 -17.48
CA GLU A 81 -6.66 10.12 -16.77
C GLU A 81 -5.88 10.47 -15.51
N ARG A 82 -5.37 11.70 -15.49
CA ARG A 82 -4.60 12.25 -14.37
C ARG A 82 -5.45 13.19 -13.53
N ASN A 83 -6.07 14.18 -14.18
CA ASN A 83 -6.92 15.15 -13.49
C ASN A 83 -8.23 14.50 -13.06
N LEU A 84 -8.68 14.80 -11.85
CA LEU A 84 -10.05 14.49 -11.42
C LEU A 84 -11.06 15.38 -12.16
N ARG A 85 -12.29 14.89 -12.25
CA ARG A 85 -13.44 15.60 -12.83
C ARG A 85 -14.40 16.06 -11.73
N ASP A 86 -15.30 16.95 -12.10
CA ASP A 86 -16.46 17.31 -11.28
C ASP A 86 -17.27 16.05 -10.93
N GLY A 87 -17.82 16.01 -9.71
CA GLY A 87 -18.54 14.83 -9.19
C GLY A 87 -17.65 13.78 -8.52
N THR A 88 -16.37 14.09 -8.29
CA THR A 88 -15.53 13.30 -7.37
C THR A 88 -16.14 13.36 -5.96
N PRO A 89 -16.34 12.22 -5.26
CA PRO A 89 -16.88 12.23 -3.90
C PRO A 89 -16.00 13.03 -2.94
N GLU A 90 -16.62 13.81 -2.04
CA GLU A 90 -15.90 14.71 -1.11
C GLU A 90 -14.92 13.98 -0.18
N TRP A 91 -15.19 12.71 0.09
CA TRP A 91 -14.34 11.88 0.93
C TRP A 91 -13.08 11.36 0.24
N VAL A 92 -12.99 11.44 -1.10
CA VAL A 92 -11.78 11.04 -1.82
C VAL A 92 -10.69 12.08 -1.54
N ARG A 93 -9.63 11.66 -0.85
CA ARG A 93 -8.49 12.53 -0.59
C ARG A 93 -7.78 12.88 -1.89
N THR A 94 -7.46 14.16 -2.06
CA THR A 94 -6.79 14.66 -3.27
C THR A 94 -5.55 15.49 -2.96
N ARG A 95 -4.67 15.59 -3.96
CA ARG A 95 -3.53 16.50 -3.96
C ARG A 95 -3.32 17.11 -5.34
N GLU A 96 -2.91 18.37 -5.35
CA GLU A 96 -2.52 19.05 -6.56
C GLU A 96 -1.03 18.80 -6.85
N PHE A 97 -0.72 18.73 -8.14
CA PHE A 97 0.64 18.75 -8.65
C PHE A 97 0.73 19.75 -9.78
N VAL A 98 1.69 20.66 -9.69
CA VAL A 98 1.96 21.66 -10.74
C VAL A 98 2.88 21.02 -11.78
N HIS A 99 2.32 20.64 -12.93
CA HIS A 99 3.10 20.26 -14.11
C HIS A 99 3.49 21.52 -14.88
N GLU A 100 4.46 21.41 -15.80
CA GLU A 100 4.95 22.54 -16.61
C GLU A 100 3.81 23.29 -17.34
N SER A 101 2.79 22.57 -17.80
CA SER A 101 1.70 23.12 -18.61
C SER A 101 0.40 23.40 -17.84
N ARG A 102 0.19 22.77 -16.68
CA ARG A 102 -1.04 22.91 -15.88
C ARG A 102 -0.91 22.32 -14.48
N THR A 103 -1.75 22.79 -13.57
CA THR A 103 -2.01 22.10 -12.30
C THR A 103 -2.96 20.93 -12.54
N VAL A 104 -2.68 19.79 -11.90
CA VAL A 104 -3.48 18.57 -11.98
C VAL A 104 -3.82 18.11 -10.57
N THR A 105 -5.10 17.83 -10.32
CA THR A 105 -5.60 17.26 -9.07
C THR A 105 -5.69 15.75 -9.20
N TYR A 106 -4.93 15.04 -8.38
CA TYR A 106 -4.88 13.57 -8.33
C TYR A 106 -5.67 13.04 -7.13
N PRO A 107 -6.33 11.88 -7.26
CA PRO A 107 -6.79 11.12 -6.11
C PRO A 107 -5.60 10.42 -5.44
N LEU A 108 -5.70 10.24 -4.12
CA LEU A 108 -4.81 9.41 -3.33
C LEU A 108 -5.55 8.15 -2.89
N VAL A 109 -5.01 6.97 -3.23
CA VAL A 109 -5.65 5.69 -2.93
C VAL A 109 -5.25 5.24 -1.52
N ASN A 110 -5.83 5.91 -0.53
CA ASN A 110 -5.47 5.72 0.88
C ASN A 110 -6.40 4.74 1.61
N ASP A 111 -7.54 4.39 1.01
CA ASP A 111 -8.55 3.55 1.62
C ASP A 111 -9.26 2.66 0.58
N ALA A 112 -9.95 1.64 1.09
CA ALA A 112 -10.69 0.67 0.29
C ALA A 112 -11.80 1.34 -0.55
N ALA A 113 -12.51 2.32 0.03
CA ALA A 113 -13.59 3.02 -0.66
C ALA A 113 -13.09 3.73 -1.91
N THR A 114 -11.93 4.38 -1.84
CA THR A 114 -11.29 5.07 -2.96
C THR A 114 -10.88 4.08 -4.04
N LEU A 115 -10.27 2.95 -3.68
CA LEU A 115 -9.88 1.92 -4.65
C LEU A 115 -11.11 1.35 -5.38
N VAL A 116 -12.17 1.02 -4.64
CA VAL A 116 -13.42 0.50 -5.18
C VAL A 116 -14.12 1.54 -6.07
N TRP A 117 -14.13 2.80 -5.67
CA TRP A 117 -14.65 3.90 -6.49
C TRP A 117 -13.86 4.06 -7.80
N LEU A 118 -12.53 3.94 -7.77
CA LEU A 118 -11.72 3.96 -8.99
C LEU A 118 -12.06 2.80 -9.93
N MET A 119 -12.31 1.60 -9.41
CA MET A 119 -12.79 0.46 -10.22
C MET A 119 -14.19 0.72 -10.80
N GLN A 120 -15.08 1.37 -10.05
CA GLN A 120 -16.37 1.82 -10.58
C GLN A 120 -16.20 2.82 -11.74
N LEU A 121 -15.10 3.57 -11.80
CA LEU A 121 -14.78 4.43 -12.94
C LEU A 121 -14.11 3.66 -14.10
N ASP A 122 -14.09 2.32 -14.06
CA ASP A 122 -13.50 1.45 -15.07
C ASP A 122 -11.97 1.63 -15.19
N ALA A 123 -11.32 2.08 -14.10
CA ALA A 123 -9.88 2.26 -14.02
C ALA A 123 -9.16 0.93 -13.76
N LEU A 124 -9.05 0.09 -14.80
CA LEU A 124 -8.37 -1.21 -14.69
C LEU A 124 -6.91 -1.08 -14.24
N GLU A 125 -6.19 -0.02 -14.67
CA GLU A 125 -4.83 0.18 -14.19
C GLU A 125 -4.70 1.46 -13.36
N ILE A 126 -4.06 1.32 -12.20
CA ILE A 126 -3.64 2.41 -11.34
C ILE A 126 -2.12 2.50 -11.40
N HIS A 127 -1.61 3.70 -11.65
CA HIS A 127 -0.19 3.99 -11.81
C HIS A 127 0.23 5.04 -10.79
N THR A 128 1.32 4.76 -10.07
CA THR A 128 1.85 5.62 -9.01
C THR A 128 3.33 5.92 -9.22
N PRO A 129 3.83 7.11 -8.83
CA PRO A 129 5.26 7.38 -8.78
C PRO A 129 5.94 6.64 -7.62
N GLN A 130 7.27 6.74 -7.55
CA GLN A 130 8.07 6.13 -6.48
C GLN A 130 8.21 7.00 -5.22
N TRP A 131 7.66 8.22 -5.23
CA TRP A 131 7.60 9.14 -4.09
C TRP A 131 6.16 9.27 -3.54
N ARG A 132 6.03 9.85 -2.34
CA ARG A 132 4.74 10.14 -1.68
C ARG A 132 4.59 11.62 -1.32
N TYR A 133 3.35 12.07 -1.18
CA TYR A 133 3.05 13.31 -0.48
C TYR A 133 3.22 13.11 1.04
N GLY A 134 3.77 14.12 1.70
CA GLY A 134 3.77 14.23 3.15
C GLY A 134 2.42 14.73 3.69
N PRO A 135 2.20 14.63 5.02
CA PRO A 135 0.94 15.02 5.65
C PRO A 135 0.51 16.46 5.35
N ARG A 136 1.48 17.38 5.24
CA ARG A 136 1.27 18.81 4.94
C ARG A 136 1.28 19.14 3.45
N GLY A 137 1.25 18.14 2.58
CA GLY A 137 1.20 18.32 1.12
C GLY A 137 2.56 18.53 0.43
N GLY A 138 3.67 18.55 1.18
CA GLY A 138 5.02 18.50 0.59
C GLY A 138 5.28 17.17 -0.11
N ILE A 139 6.28 17.11 -1.00
CA ILE A 139 6.70 15.88 -1.68
C ILE A 139 7.89 15.31 -0.91
N HIS A 140 7.79 14.05 -0.47
CA HIS A 140 8.91 13.33 0.14
C HIS A 140 9.80 12.72 -0.95
N GLY A 141 11.05 12.37 -0.58
CA GLY A 141 11.92 11.60 -1.48
C GLY A 141 11.33 10.21 -1.77
N PRO A 142 11.76 9.54 -2.86
CA PRO A 142 11.32 8.18 -3.12
C PRO A 142 11.70 7.24 -1.98
N ASP A 143 10.70 6.55 -1.47
CA ASP A 143 10.80 5.48 -0.48
C ASP A 143 11.02 4.11 -1.13
N ARG A 144 11.00 4.06 -2.46
CA ARG A 144 11.39 2.90 -3.25
C ARG A 144 12.06 3.29 -4.56
N ALA A 145 12.89 2.39 -5.08
CA ALA A 145 13.32 2.38 -6.47
C ALA A 145 12.59 1.27 -7.24
N VAL A 146 12.52 1.39 -8.55
CA VAL A 146 11.98 0.34 -9.44
C VAL A 146 12.93 0.07 -10.60
N PHE A 147 13.24 -1.20 -10.84
CA PHE A 147 13.92 -1.69 -12.03
C PHE A 147 12.87 -2.36 -12.90
N ASP A 148 12.48 -1.71 -14.00
CA ASP A 148 11.47 -2.25 -14.91
C ASP A 148 12.13 -3.13 -15.98
N LEU A 149 11.99 -4.45 -15.83
CA LEU A 149 12.63 -5.46 -16.67
C LEU A 149 11.69 -5.81 -17.81
N ASP A 150 12.00 -5.25 -18.97
CA ASP A 150 11.10 -5.23 -20.11
C ASP A 150 11.68 -6.11 -21.24
N PRO A 151 11.06 -7.25 -21.58
CA PRO A 151 11.62 -8.12 -22.60
C PRO A 151 11.50 -7.48 -23.97
N GLY A 152 12.63 -7.35 -24.65
CA GLY A 152 12.71 -6.98 -26.05
C GLY A 152 12.07 -8.02 -26.96
N LYS A 153 12.15 -7.79 -28.26
CA LYS A 153 11.69 -8.79 -29.24
C LYS A 153 12.55 -10.05 -29.08
N ASP A 154 11.94 -11.23 -29.11
CA ASP A 154 12.57 -12.54 -28.96
C ASP A 154 13.08 -12.87 -27.54
N ALA A 155 13.03 -11.91 -26.60
CA ALA A 155 13.22 -12.17 -25.17
C ALA A 155 11.89 -12.53 -24.50
N THR A 156 11.97 -13.24 -23.39
CA THR A 156 10.87 -13.89 -22.69
C THR A 156 10.78 -13.42 -21.23
N LEU A 157 9.69 -13.83 -20.56
CA LEU A 157 9.55 -13.60 -19.13
C LEU A 157 10.60 -14.38 -18.30
N ALA A 158 11.05 -15.54 -18.79
CA ALA A 158 12.13 -16.30 -18.15
C ALA A 158 13.47 -15.54 -18.20
N ASP A 159 13.77 -14.88 -19.32
CA ASP A 159 14.93 -14.00 -19.43
C ASP A 159 14.83 -12.83 -18.43
N CYS A 160 13.62 -12.26 -18.25
CA CYS A 160 13.39 -11.26 -17.19
C CYS A 160 13.63 -11.81 -15.79
N ALA A 161 13.31 -13.09 -15.53
CA ALA A 161 13.54 -13.73 -14.24
C ALA A 161 15.04 -13.89 -13.95
N GLU A 162 15.82 -14.30 -14.95
CA GLU A 162 17.29 -14.35 -14.85
C GLU A 162 17.86 -12.96 -14.54
N VAL A 163 17.44 -11.93 -15.28
CA VAL A 163 17.88 -10.55 -15.06
C VAL A 163 17.41 -10.00 -13.71
N ALA A 164 16.25 -10.42 -13.20
CA ALA A 164 15.79 -10.04 -11.87
C ALA A 164 16.74 -10.52 -10.77
N HIS A 165 17.30 -11.72 -10.88
CA HIS A 165 18.30 -12.22 -9.93
C HIS A 165 19.62 -11.44 -10.02
N LEU A 166 20.06 -11.05 -11.22
CA LEU A 166 21.23 -10.18 -11.36
C LEU A 166 21.02 -8.82 -10.68
N VAL A 167 19.82 -8.24 -10.82
CA VAL A 167 19.45 -7.02 -10.09
C VAL A 167 19.45 -7.28 -8.58
N LYS A 168 18.88 -8.40 -8.13
CA LYS A 168 18.87 -8.78 -6.71
C LYS A 168 20.27 -8.83 -6.13
N GLU A 169 21.22 -9.48 -6.80
CA GLU A 169 22.61 -9.58 -6.34
C GLU A 169 23.26 -8.20 -6.17
N LYS A 170 23.03 -7.28 -7.12
CA LYS A 170 23.53 -5.89 -7.01
C LYS A 170 22.86 -5.13 -5.86
N LEU A 171 21.60 -5.41 -5.53
CA LEU A 171 20.88 -4.79 -4.42
C LEU A 171 21.31 -5.38 -3.06
N ASP A 172 21.48 -6.69 -2.97
CA ASP A 172 21.93 -7.39 -1.77
C ASP A 172 23.33 -6.92 -1.34
N THR A 173 24.25 -6.71 -2.29
CA THR A 173 25.60 -6.16 -2.00
C THR A 173 25.57 -4.72 -1.47
N ARG A 174 24.42 -4.06 -1.55
CA ARG A 174 24.17 -2.69 -1.08
C ARG A 174 23.24 -2.67 0.14
N ASP A 175 22.95 -3.83 0.73
CA ASP A 175 22.01 -4.01 1.86
C ASP A 175 20.60 -3.45 1.58
N LEU A 176 20.17 -3.48 0.31
CA LEU A 176 18.84 -3.02 -0.09
C LEU A 176 17.87 -4.20 -0.22
N VAL A 177 16.86 -4.20 0.65
CA VAL A 177 15.74 -5.16 0.55
C VAL A 177 15.01 -4.93 -0.76
N SER A 178 14.74 -6.02 -1.48
CA SER A 178 14.08 -5.98 -2.78
C SER A 178 13.00 -7.05 -2.93
N VAL A 179 11.98 -6.73 -3.73
CA VAL A 179 10.82 -7.60 -3.98
C VAL A 179 10.51 -7.61 -5.49
N PRO A 180 10.42 -8.79 -6.11
CA PRO A 180 10.04 -8.92 -7.51
C PRO A 180 8.51 -8.86 -7.66
N VAL A 181 8.06 -8.21 -8.72
CA VAL A 181 6.65 -8.04 -9.06
C VAL A 181 6.47 -8.40 -10.53
N THR A 182 5.88 -9.55 -10.82
CA THR A 182 5.48 -9.86 -12.19
C THR A 182 4.48 -8.82 -12.67
N THR A 183 4.74 -8.15 -13.79
CA THR A 183 4.01 -6.91 -14.14
C THR A 183 2.52 -7.13 -14.47
N GLY A 184 2.09 -8.37 -14.65
CA GLY A 184 0.82 -8.74 -15.27
C GLY A 184 0.82 -8.52 -16.79
N SER A 185 1.95 -8.12 -17.38
CA SER A 185 2.08 -7.89 -18.82
C SER A 185 3.10 -8.81 -19.48
N ARG A 186 4.31 -8.33 -19.75
CA ARG A 186 5.39 -9.11 -20.37
C ARG A 186 6.60 -9.27 -19.46
N GLY A 187 6.89 -8.29 -18.62
CA GLY A 187 8.10 -8.22 -17.81
C GLY A 187 7.90 -8.44 -16.31
N ILE A 188 8.95 -8.07 -15.56
CA ILE A 188 9.04 -8.08 -14.09
C ILE A 188 9.51 -6.70 -13.64
N HIS A 189 8.89 -6.13 -12.60
CA HIS A 189 9.51 -5.03 -11.86
C HIS A 189 10.27 -5.60 -10.67
N VAL A 190 11.46 -5.08 -10.36
CA VAL A 190 12.12 -5.30 -9.07
C VAL A 190 12.04 -4.00 -8.28
N TYR A 191 11.33 -3.99 -7.17
CA TYR A 191 11.27 -2.85 -6.27
C TYR A 191 12.35 -2.98 -5.19
N ALA A 192 13.02 -1.88 -4.86
CA ALA A 192 13.98 -1.83 -3.76
C ALA A 192 13.55 -0.77 -2.75
N GLY A 193 13.55 -1.09 -1.45
CA GLY A 193 13.17 -0.16 -0.38
C GLY A 193 14.24 0.90 -0.14
N LEU A 194 13.83 2.16 0.06
CA LEU A 194 14.71 3.30 0.29
C LEU A 194 14.27 4.10 1.53
N ALA A 195 15.19 4.87 2.09
CA ALA A 195 14.91 5.70 3.28
C ALA A 195 14.09 6.98 3.00
N GLY A 196 13.83 7.33 1.73
CA GLY A 196 13.07 8.53 1.38
C GLY A 196 13.82 9.86 1.53
N ASP A 197 15.14 9.83 1.72
CA ASP A 197 16.00 11.00 1.98
C ASP A 197 16.72 11.55 0.74
N HIS A 198 16.49 10.94 -0.42
CA HIS A 198 17.07 11.34 -1.70
C HIS A 198 16.04 11.92 -2.67
N ARG A 199 16.51 12.72 -3.63
CA ARG A 199 15.65 13.25 -4.71
C ARG A 199 15.43 12.17 -5.77
N PRO A 200 14.31 12.20 -6.53
CA PRO A 200 14.07 11.25 -7.62
C PRO A 200 15.22 11.13 -8.62
N SER A 201 15.88 12.24 -8.97
CA SER A 201 17.03 12.22 -9.89
C SER A 201 18.20 11.40 -9.37
N VAL A 202 18.48 11.44 -8.06
CA VAL A 202 19.57 10.68 -7.43
C VAL A 202 19.26 9.19 -7.46
N VAL A 203 18.01 8.83 -7.15
CA VAL A 203 17.55 7.43 -7.21
C VAL A 203 17.60 6.91 -8.65
N ARG A 204 17.12 7.70 -9.62
CA ARG A 204 17.20 7.37 -11.04
C ARG A 204 18.63 7.13 -11.50
N ASP A 205 19.57 7.99 -11.12
CA ASP A 205 20.97 7.87 -11.54
C ASP A 205 21.64 6.65 -10.90
N LEU A 206 21.29 6.30 -9.66
CA LEU A 206 21.71 5.04 -9.02
C LEU A 206 21.19 3.81 -9.78
N VAL A 207 19.88 3.78 -10.09
CA VAL A 207 19.27 2.67 -10.84
C VAL A 207 19.90 2.54 -12.22
N HIS A 208 20.14 3.67 -12.91
CA HIS A 208 20.81 3.68 -14.21
C HIS A 208 22.24 3.14 -14.11
N SER A 209 23.01 3.54 -13.10
CA SER A 209 24.37 3.03 -12.89
C SER A 209 24.39 1.51 -12.67
N ILE A 210 23.45 0.98 -11.89
CA ILE A 210 23.33 -0.48 -11.66
C ILE A 210 22.90 -1.19 -12.95
N ALA A 211 21.97 -0.60 -13.71
CA ALA A 211 21.54 -1.14 -15.00
C ALA A 211 22.70 -1.20 -16.02
N ASP A 212 23.53 -0.15 -16.07
CA ASP A 212 24.72 -0.09 -16.92
C ASP A 212 25.78 -1.12 -16.51
N GLU A 213 26.00 -1.31 -15.20
CA GLU A 213 26.91 -2.33 -14.66
C GLU A 213 26.48 -3.74 -15.11
N ILE A 214 25.21 -4.10 -14.92
CA ILE A 214 24.67 -5.40 -15.34
C ILE A 214 24.73 -5.56 -16.86
N ALA A 215 24.40 -4.51 -17.63
CA ALA A 215 24.48 -4.56 -19.09
C ALA A 215 25.91 -4.73 -19.63
N GLN A 216 26.93 -4.25 -18.91
CA GLN A 216 28.33 -4.45 -19.26
C GLN A 216 28.81 -5.87 -18.92
N GLU A 217 28.35 -6.43 -17.81
CA GLU A 217 28.68 -7.79 -17.38
C GLU A 217 27.95 -8.87 -18.20
N HIS A 218 26.71 -8.59 -18.63
CA HIS A 218 25.83 -9.50 -19.36
C HIS A 218 25.33 -8.90 -20.68
N PRO A 219 26.22 -8.52 -21.61
CA PRO A 219 25.86 -7.75 -22.80
C PRO A 219 24.96 -8.52 -23.78
N ASP A 220 24.94 -9.85 -23.75
CA ASP A 220 24.10 -10.67 -24.62
C ASP A 220 22.67 -10.84 -24.09
N LEU A 221 22.44 -10.57 -22.80
CA LEU A 221 21.15 -10.74 -22.13
C LEU A 221 20.48 -9.39 -21.81
N VAL A 222 21.27 -8.36 -21.48
CA VAL A 222 20.77 -7.11 -20.90
C VAL A 222 21.13 -5.90 -21.74
N THR A 223 20.23 -4.91 -21.74
CA THR A 223 20.52 -3.56 -22.21
C THR A 223 19.93 -2.53 -21.24
N SER A 224 20.66 -1.44 -20.99
CA SER A 224 20.18 -0.24 -20.28
C SER A 224 19.80 0.88 -21.25
N THR A 225 20.03 0.68 -22.55
CA THR A 225 19.84 1.71 -23.58
C THR A 225 18.38 1.77 -24.06
N MET A 226 17.83 2.98 -24.10
CA MET A 226 16.44 3.18 -24.55
C MET A 226 16.19 2.93 -26.04
N SER A 227 17.23 2.81 -26.88
CA SER A 227 17.08 2.49 -28.31
C SER A 227 16.45 1.11 -28.51
N ARG A 228 15.30 1.05 -29.19
CA ARG A 228 14.59 -0.20 -29.50
C ARG A 228 15.42 -1.16 -30.34
N GLU A 229 16.27 -0.65 -31.23
CA GLU A 229 17.14 -1.46 -32.11
C GLU A 229 18.12 -2.32 -31.30
N LYS A 230 18.57 -1.84 -30.14
CA LYS A 230 19.50 -2.54 -29.27
C LYS A 230 18.84 -3.56 -28.32
N ARG A 231 17.52 -3.74 -28.38
CA ARG A 231 16.75 -4.60 -27.45
C ARG A 231 16.46 -5.99 -28.01
N GLN A 232 16.76 -6.27 -29.28
CA GLN A 232 16.45 -7.59 -29.84
C GLN A 232 17.24 -8.69 -29.10
N GLY A 233 16.54 -9.72 -28.64
CA GLY A 233 17.07 -10.83 -27.85
C GLY A 233 17.47 -10.48 -26.42
N LYS A 234 17.17 -9.26 -25.94
CA LYS A 234 17.63 -8.76 -24.65
C LYS A 234 16.49 -8.24 -23.78
N VAL A 235 16.72 -8.25 -22.47
CA VAL A 235 15.88 -7.57 -21.48
C VAL A 235 16.39 -6.14 -21.31
N LEU A 236 15.49 -5.18 -21.44
CA LEU A 236 15.76 -3.80 -21.06
C LEU A 236 15.61 -3.67 -19.54
N ILE A 237 16.58 -3.03 -18.88
CA ILE A 237 16.37 -2.49 -17.53
C ILE A 237 15.98 -1.00 -17.70
N ASP A 238 14.68 -0.70 -17.67
CA ASP A 238 14.16 0.67 -17.79
C ASP A 238 14.30 1.41 -16.45
N TRP A 239 15.45 2.06 -16.29
CA TRP A 239 15.76 2.92 -15.16
C TRP A 239 14.96 4.24 -15.14
N SER A 240 14.35 4.63 -16.27
CA SER A 240 13.66 5.93 -16.40
C SER A 240 12.34 5.99 -15.61
N GLN A 241 11.81 4.84 -15.20
CA GLN A 241 10.63 4.74 -14.33
C GLN A 241 10.82 5.41 -12.95
N ASN A 242 12.07 5.71 -12.57
CA ASN A 242 12.41 6.42 -11.33
C ASN A 242 12.44 7.95 -11.48
N ASP A 243 12.18 8.48 -12.67
CA ASP A 243 12.02 9.92 -12.86
C ASP A 243 10.79 10.43 -12.08
N GLY A 244 10.91 11.58 -11.43
CA GLY A 244 9.89 12.11 -10.53
C GLY A 244 8.54 12.41 -11.19
N VAL A 245 8.48 12.56 -12.52
CA VAL A 245 7.22 12.78 -13.26
C VAL A 245 6.64 11.50 -13.88
N LYS A 246 7.33 10.36 -13.76
CA LYS A 246 6.87 9.07 -14.27
C LYS A 246 6.01 8.36 -13.23
N CYS A 247 5.17 7.46 -13.72
CA CYS A 247 4.38 6.57 -12.89
C CYS A 247 4.52 5.16 -13.45
N THR A 248 4.51 4.19 -12.55
CA THR A 248 4.59 2.76 -12.84
C THR A 248 3.31 2.11 -12.35
N CYS A 249 2.86 1.04 -13.02
CA CYS A 249 1.69 0.29 -12.60
C CYS A 249 1.87 -0.17 -11.14
N ALA A 250 0.92 0.19 -10.28
CA ALA A 250 1.02 -0.05 -8.85
C ALA A 250 0.98 -1.56 -8.56
N PRO A 251 1.71 -2.05 -7.55
CA PRO A 251 1.51 -3.39 -7.01
C PRO A 251 0.01 -3.65 -6.77
N TYR A 252 -0.43 -4.86 -7.08
CA TYR A 252 -1.83 -5.30 -7.00
C TYR A 252 -2.80 -4.64 -7.99
N SER A 253 -2.36 -3.74 -8.86
CA SER A 253 -3.21 -3.22 -9.94
C SER A 253 -3.49 -4.30 -10.99
N LEU A 254 -4.75 -4.37 -11.45
CA LEU A 254 -5.11 -5.13 -12.64
C LEU A 254 -4.39 -4.55 -13.88
N ARG A 255 -4.36 -5.34 -14.95
CA ARG A 255 -3.83 -4.97 -16.27
C ARG A 255 -4.92 -5.01 -17.32
N GLY A 256 -5.00 -3.98 -18.15
CA GLY A 256 -5.96 -3.93 -19.26
C GLY A 256 -5.49 -4.76 -20.45
N ARG A 257 -5.51 -6.09 -20.29
CA ARG A 257 -5.14 -7.11 -21.29
C ARG A 257 -6.33 -8.03 -21.56
N SER A 258 -6.18 -8.97 -22.48
CA SER A 258 -7.22 -9.97 -22.76
C SER A 258 -7.59 -10.83 -21.54
N GLN A 259 -6.64 -11.06 -20.65
CA GLN A 259 -6.81 -11.78 -19.38
C GLN A 259 -6.69 -10.78 -18.21
N PRO A 260 -7.45 -10.95 -17.12
CA PRO A 260 -7.41 -10.07 -15.94
C PRO A 260 -6.20 -10.38 -15.05
N THR A 261 -5.01 -10.17 -15.59
CA THR A 261 -3.74 -10.30 -14.89
C THR A 261 -3.47 -9.10 -13.99
N VAL A 262 -2.56 -9.29 -13.02
CA VAL A 262 -2.24 -8.31 -11.99
C VAL A 262 -0.73 -8.03 -11.96
N ALA A 263 -0.35 -6.80 -11.63
CA ALA A 263 1.01 -6.48 -11.19
C ALA A 263 1.27 -7.11 -9.82
N ALA A 264 1.71 -8.37 -9.83
CA ALA A 264 1.67 -9.28 -8.69
C ALA A 264 3.03 -9.39 -8.00
N PRO A 265 3.17 -8.91 -6.75
CA PRO A 265 4.33 -9.19 -5.91
C PRO A 265 4.53 -10.68 -5.69
N ARG A 266 5.79 -11.12 -5.69
CA ARG A 266 6.22 -12.52 -5.60
C ARG A 266 7.31 -12.66 -4.54
N TYR A 267 7.43 -13.86 -3.99
CA TYR A 267 8.63 -14.24 -3.25
C TYR A 267 9.75 -14.58 -4.25
N TRP A 268 11.01 -14.40 -3.85
CA TRP A 268 12.16 -14.58 -4.75
C TRP A 268 12.30 -16.03 -5.22
N GLU A 269 11.87 -16.99 -4.40
CA GLU A 269 11.84 -18.43 -4.69
C GLU A 269 10.90 -18.77 -5.85
N GLU A 270 9.98 -17.88 -6.21
CA GLU A 270 9.04 -18.06 -7.32
C GLU A 270 9.52 -17.46 -8.63
N ILE A 271 10.66 -16.75 -8.61
CA ILE A 271 11.23 -16.11 -9.80
C ILE A 271 12.21 -17.10 -10.43
N ASP A 272 11.70 -17.98 -11.27
CA ASP A 272 12.48 -18.96 -12.01
C ASP A 272 12.11 -18.97 -13.50
N ALA A 273 12.64 -19.93 -14.26
CA ALA A 273 12.37 -20.06 -15.69
C ALA A 273 10.88 -20.39 -16.02
N ASP A 274 10.12 -20.91 -15.06
CA ASP A 274 8.72 -21.28 -15.20
C ASP A 274 7.76 -20.20 -14.72
N VAL A 275 8.28 -19.07 -14.21
CA VAL A 275 7.47 -17.95 -13.72
C VAL A 275 6.42 -17.53 -14.75
N ARG A 276 5.20 -17.27 -14.25
CA ARG A 276 4.05 -16.81 -15.03
C ARG A 276 3.47 -15.54 -14.43
N GLN A 277 2.81 -14.76 -15.29
CA GLN A 277 1.93 -13.68 -14.85
C GLN A 277 0.73 -14.28 -14.10
N LEU A 278 0.26 -13.61 -13.05
CA LEU A 278 -0.86 -14.09 -12.22
C LEU A 278 -2.16 -13.33 -12.52
N GLY A 279 -3.28 -14.05 -12.46
CA GLY A 279 -4.63 -13.52 -12.51
C GLY A 279 -5.13 -13.04 -11.15
N TYR A 280 -6.11 -12.15 -11.14
CA TYR A 280 -6.63 -11.54 -9.91
C TYR A 280 -7.17 -12.54 -8.86
N ARG A 281 -7.83 -13.62 -9.29
CA ARG A 281 -8.32 -14.67 -8.36
C ARG A 281 -7.18 -15.38 -7.63
N GLN A 282 -6.07 -15.64 -8.32
CA GLN A 282 -4.88 -16.24 -7.72
C GLN A 282 -4.25 -15.29 -6.69
N ILE A 283 -4.30 -13.98 -6.95
CA ILE A 283 -3.81 -12.98 -6.00
C ILE A 283 -4.67 -12.91 -4.75
N MET A 284 -6.00 -12.95 -4.89
CA MET A 284 -6.90 -12.99 -3.73
C MET A 284 -6.63 -14.20 -2.85
N GLU A 285 -6.48 -15.38 -3.44
CA GLU A 285 -6.17 -16.61 -2.69
C GLU A 285 -4.83 -16.49 -1.96
N ARG A 286 -3.77 -16.07 -2.67
CA ARG A 286 -2.42 -15.98 -2.12
C ARG A 286 -2.27 -14.96 -1.00
N LEU A 287 -2.92 -13.81 -1.09
CA LEU A 287 -2.85 -12.80 -0.03
C LEU A 287 -3.49 -13.30 1.27
N LEU A 288 -4.50 -14.17 1.18
CA LEU A 288 -5.13 -14.79 2.34
C LEU A 288 -4.29 -15.93 2.94
N THR A 289 -3.56 -16.68 2.12
CA THR A 289 -2.80 -17.85 2.59
C THR A 289 -1.35 -17.53 2.96
N ASP A 290 -0.68 -16.72 2.13
CA ASP A 290 0.76 -16.52 2.16
C ASP A 290 1.13 -15.15 2.73
N GLY A 291 0.18 -14.20 2.71
CA GLY A 291 0.40 -12.80 3.08
C GLY A 291 0.98 -11.98 1.93
N ASP A 292 1.58 -10.83 2.26
CA ASP A 292 2.10 -9.87 1.29
C ASP A 292 3.63 -9.98 1.12
N PRO A 293 4.12 -10.45 -0.05
CA PRO A 293 5.56 -10.52 -0.33
C PRO A 293 6.26 -9.14 -0.27
N MET A 294 5.50 -8.07 -0.51
CA MET A 294 6.00 -6.71 -0.55
C MET A 294 5.98 -6.02 0.82
N ALA A 295 5.46 -6.68 1.86
CA ALA A 295 5.44 -6.15 3.23
C ALA A 295 6.83 -5.80 3.76
N SER A 296 7.88 -6.45 3.26
CA SER A 296 9.29 -6.18 3.59
C SER A 296 9.78 -4.80 3.14
N LEU A 297 9.06 -4.15 2.21
CA LEU A 297 9.36 -2.79 1.75
C LEU A 297 8.58 -1.72 2.51
N LEU A 298 7.64 -2.12 3.35
CA LEU A 298 6.82 -1.19 4.11
C LEU A 298 7.63 -0.61 5.26
N GLY A 299 7.65 0.72 5.34
CA GLY A 299 8.06 1.40 6.55
C GLY A 299 7.09 1.08 7.69
N PRO A 300 7.46 1.36 8.94
CA PRO A 300 6.56 1.22 10.09
C PRO A 300 5.24 1.99 9.96
N ASP A 301 5.24 3.05 9.15
CA ASP A 301 4.10 3.91 8.85
C ASP A 301 3.23 3.40 7.68
N ASP A 302 3.64 2.30 7.04
CA ASP A 302 3.10 1.89 5.74
C ASP A 302 2.28 0.59 5.79
N SER A 303 2.21 -0.11 6.92
CA SER A 303 1.73 -1.51 7.02
C SER A 303 0.27 -1.71 7.42
N GLY A 304 -0.57 -0.68 7.45
CA GLY A 304 -1.96 -0.80 7.88
C GLY A 304 -2.47 0.42 8.63
N PRO A 305 -3.69 0.35 9.20
CA PRO A 305 -4.21 1.38 10.09
C PRO A 305 -3.18 1.71 11.18
N ALA A 306 -3.05 2.98 11.53
CA ALA A 306 -2.05 3.42 12.48
C ALA A 306 -2.32 2.89 13.90
N PHE A 307 -1.26 2.66 14.66
CA PHE A 307 -1.34 2.66 16.12
C PHE A 307 -0.42 3.73 16.69
N VAL A 308 -0.77 4.22 17.87
CA VAL A 308 0.12 5.07 18.67
C VAL A 308 0.07 4.65 20.14
N ILE A 309 1.23 4.71 20.79
CA ILE A 309 1.37 4.60 22.23
C ILE A 309 1.95 5.92 22.72
N GLN A 310 1.15 6.70 23.44
CA GLN A 310 1.56 7.96 24.03
C GLN A 310 1.79 7.79 25.53
N GLU A 311 2.84 8.38 26.08
CA GLU A 311 2.95 8.61 27.51
C GLU A 311 2.27 9.92 27.87
N HIS A 312 1.36 9.85 28.84
CA HIS A 312 0.52 10.96 29.25
C HIS A 312 0.72 11.24 30.75
N ASP A 313 1.43 12.33 31.04
CA ASP A 313 1.63 12.87 32.37
C ASP A 313 0.48 13.83 32.72
N ALA A 314 -0.66 13.24 33.10
CA ALA A 314 -1.86 13.94 33.52
C ALA A 314 -1.89 14.08 35.06
N THR A 315 -3.05 13.84 35.70
CA THR A 315 -3.12 13.67 37.16
C THR A 315 -2.29 12.47 37.65
N SER A 316 -2.13 11.46 36.80
CA SER A 316 -1.22 10.33 36.97
C SER A 316 -0.58 9.95 35.65
N LEU A 317 0.67 9.50 35.69
CA LEU A 317 1.38 8.98 34.52
C LEU A 317 0.73 7.67 34.05
N HIS A 318 0.34 7.62 32.79
CA HIS A 318 -0.18 6.41 32.13
C HIS A 318 0.24 6.40 30.65
N GLN A 319 -0.02 5.29 29.97
CA GLN A 319 0.10 5.23 28.51
C GLN A 319 -1.28 5.26 27.87
N ASP A 320 -1.46 6.07 26.84
CA ASP A 320 -2.61 5.99 25.95
C ASP A 320 -2.25 5.07 24.79
N PHE A 321 -2.95 3.95 24.67
CA PHE A 321 -2.86 3.03 23.53
C PHE A 321 -4.02 3.28 22.57
N ARG A 322 -3.71 3.48 21.29
CA ARG A 322 -4.70 3.88 20.31
C ARG A 322 -4.53 3.12 19.02
N LEU A 323 -5.65 2.68 18.45
CA LEU A 323 -5.74 2.01 17.17
C LEU A 323 -6.63 2.83 16.24
N GLU A 324 -6.13 3.16 15.05
CA GLU A 324 -6.97 3.68 13.98
C GLU A 324 -7.95 2.59 13.56
N HIS A 325 -9.25 2.85 13.69
CA HIS A 325 -10.31 1.94 13.29
C HIS A 325 -11.54 2.76 12.90
N ASP A 326 -12.16 2.44 11.77
CA ASP A 326 -13.35 3.14 11.24
C ASP A 326 -13.26 4.67 11.21
N GLY A 327 -12.07 5.20 10.88
CA GLY A 327 -11.84 6.64 10.70
C GLY A 327 -11.63 7.44 11.99
N VAL A 328 -11.50 6.76 13.15
CA VAL A 328 -11.17 7.36 14.44
C VAL A 328 -10.03 6.59 15.12
N LEU A 329 -9.49 7.14 16.21
CA LEU A 329 -8.58 6.44 17.11
C LEU A 329 -9.36 5.88 18.29
N VAL A 330 -9.64 4.59 18.24
CA VAL A 330 -10.20 3.86 19.38
C VAL A 330 -9.12 3.74 20.44
N SER A 331 -9.43 4.16 21.65
CA SER A 331 -8.41 4.58 22.62
C SER A 331 -8.61 3.96 24.00
N TRP A 332 -7.51 3.51 24.59
CA TRP A 332 -7.47 2.97 25.95
C TRP A 332 -6.36 3.64 26.77
N ALA A 333 -6.68 4.01 28.01
CA ALA A 333 -5.70 4.37 29.01
C ALA A 333 -5.16 3.10 29.69
N LEU A 334 -3.84 2.95 29.73
CA LEU A 334 -3.09 1.86 30.34
C LEU A 334 -2.32 2.40 31.57
N PRO A 335 -2.88 2.33 32.78
CA PRO A 335 -2.26 2.90 33.98
C PRO A 335 -0.87 2.32 34.29
N LYS A 336 -0.62 1.08 33.86
CA LYS A 336 0.66 0.40 34.06
C LYS A 336 1.38 0.08 32.74
N GLY A 337 1.02 0.78 31.66
CA GLY A 337 1.58 0.61 30.32
C GLY A 337 1.23 -0.69 29.61
N VAL A 338 1.72 -0.82 28.38
CA VAL A 338 1.58 -2.02 27.52
C VAL A 338 2.31 -3.22 28.16
N PRO A 339 1.76 -4.46 28.09
CA PRO A 339 2.44 -5.63 28.60
C PRO A 339 3.78 -5.88 27.88
N GLU A 340 4.87 -5.98 28.64
CA GLU A 340 6.20 -6.22 28.07
C GLU A 340 6.49 -7.70 27.83
N THR A 341 5.72 -8.60 28.47
CA THR A 341 5.90 -10.05 28.41
C THR A 341 4.55 -10.75 28.33
N THR A 342 4.54 -12.02 27.91
CA THR A 342 3.33 -12.84 27.80
C THR A 342 2.76 -13.29 29.15
N GLU A 343 3.47 -13.03 30.26
CA GLU A 343 3.02 -13.35 31.63
C GLU A 343 2.25 -12.19 32.28
N GLN A 344 2.12 -11.06 31.59
CA GLN A 344 1.52 -9.85 32.12
C GLN A 344 0.18 -9.56 31.45
N ASP A 345 -0.85 -9.43 32.27
CA ASP A 345 -2.10 -8.78 31.89
C ASP A 345 -2.11 -7.35 32.42
N ARG A 346 -2.47 -6.40 31.56
CA ARG A 346 -2.52 -4.98 31.91
C ARG A 346 -3.94 -4.47 31.74
N LEU A 347 -4.44 -3.77 32.77
CA LEU A 347 -5.72 -3.06 32.68
C LEU A 347 -5.64 -2.00 31.57
N ALA A 348 -6.64 -2.01 30.70
CA ALA A 348 -6.86 -1.05 29.64
C ALA A 348 -8.26 -0.46 29.82
N VAL A 349 -8.36 0.82 30.16
CA VAL A 349 -9.64 1.49 30.36
C VAL A 349 -9.99 2.22 29.07
N GLN A 350 -11.08 1.83 28.43
CA GLN A 350 -11.52 2.48 27.19
C GLN A 350 -11.88 3.95 27.47
N THR A 351 -11.45 4.81 26.57
CA THR A 351 -11.67 6.26 26.62
C THR A 351 -12.44 6.68 25.37
N PRO A 352 -13.03 7.89 25.32
CA PRO A 352 -13.67 8.38 24.11
C PRO A 352 -12.72 8.32 22.91
N ASP A 353 -13.27 8.05 21.73
CA ASP A 353 -12.46 8.01 20.51
C ASP A 353 -11.85 9.37 20.19
N HIS A 354 -10.68 9.36 19.57
CA HIS A 354 -9.97 10.58 19.21
C HIS A 354 -9.92 10.77 17.69
N PRO A 355 -9.86 12.02 17.18
CA PRO A 355 -9.58 12.27 15.78
C PRO A 355 -8.21 11.70 15.36
N LEU A 356 -8.08 11.24 14.12
CA LEU A 356 -6.85 10.64 13.58
C LEU A 356 -5.61 11.54 13.72
N GLU A 357 -5.78 12.87 13.67
CA GLU A 357 -4.69 13.84 13.86
C GLU A 357 -3.98 13.70 15.22
N TYR A 358 -4.69 13.19 16.23
CA TYR A 358 -4.17 12.99 17.58
C TYR A 358 -3.07 11.91 17.64
N ALA A 359 -3.00 11.02 16.64
CA ALA A 359 -1.94 10.00 16.52
C ALA A 359 -0.54 10.62 16.42
N SER A 360 -0.46 11.87 15.96
CA SER A 360 0.79 12.62 15.80
C SER A 360 1.00 13.69 16.86
N PHE A 361 0.10 13.79 17.85
CA PHE A 361 0.15 14.84 18.85
C PHE A 361 1.22 14.56 19.92
N GLU A 362 2.08 15.55 20.13
CA GLU A 362 2.97 15.68 21.28
C GLU A 362 2.89 17.13 21.79
N GLY A 363 2.84 17.31 23.11
CA GLY A 363 2.77 18.64 23.70
C GLY A 363 1.99 18.68 25.02
N ARG A 364 1.75 19.91 25.51
CA ARG A 364 1.03 20.14 26.76
C ARG A 364 -0.42 20.50 26.47
N ILE A 365 -1.35 19.76 27.07
CA ILE A 365 -2.78 20.05 27.09
C ILE A 365 -3.03 20.99 28.28
N GLY A 366 -3.58 22.17 27.99
CA GLY A 366 -3.75 23.24 28.98
C GLY A 366 -4.65 22.84 30.16
N GLU A 367 -4.40 23.42 31.32
CA GLU A 367 -5.18 23.19 32.53
C GLU A 367 -6.66 23.51 32.35
N GLY A 368 -7.53 22.73 32.99
CA GLY A 368 -8.99 22.87 32.88
C GLY A 368 -9.60 22.27 31.61
N LYS A 369 -8.80 21.71 30.71
CA LYS A 369 -9.29 20.91 29.56
C LYS A 369 -9.36 19.42 29.92
N PRO A 370 -10.27 18.64 29.30
CA PRO A 370 -10.23 17.19 29.40
C PRO A 370 -8.86 16.64 28.98
N GLY A 371 -8.27 15.77 29.81
CA GLY A 371 -6.93 15.22 29.57
C GLY A 371 -5.79 16.23 29.75
N ALA A 372 -5.92 17.24 30.61
CA ALA A 372 -4.82 18.16 30.90
C ALA A 372 -3.56 17.41 31.39
N GLY A 373 -2.42 17.70 30.76
CA GLY A 373 -1.20 16.95 30.98
C GLY A 373 -0.16 17.15 29.88
N THR A 374 0.99 16.52 30.02
CA THR A 374 2.02 16.47 28.95
C THR A 374 1.92 15.13 28.22
N VAL A 375 1.86 15.17 26.90
CA VAL A 375 1.77 14.00 26.02
C VAL A 375 3.05 13.88 25.20
N THR A 376 3.67 12.70 25.19
CA THR A 376 4.82 12.35 24.35
C THR A 376 4.61 10.99 23.69
N ILE A 377 5.12 10.77 22.48
CA ILE A 377 4.96 9.49 21.78
C ILE A 377 6.05 8.53 22.21
N ARG A 378 5.65 7.39 22.79
CA ARG A 378 6.55 6.29 23.17
C ARG A 378 6.82 5.34 22.02
N ASP A 379 5.79 5.02 21.26
CA ASP A 379 5.91 4.27 20.00
C ASP A 379 4.75 4.57 19.06
N ALA A 380 4.97 4.33 17.78
CA ALA A 380 3.95 4.48 16.75
C ALA A 380 4.33 3.62 15.55
N GLY A 381 3.33 3.29 14.74
CA GLY A 381 3.50 2.55 13.51
C GLY A 381 2.13 2.15 12.98
N SER A 382 2.05 0.96 12.42
CA SER A 382 0.82 0.39 11.88
C SER A 382 0.52 -0.95 12.52
N TYR A 383 -0.69 -1.45 12.33
CA TYR A 383 -1.06 -2.76 12.85
C TYR A 383 -1.79 -3.61 11.82
N VAL A 384 -1.64 -4.94 11.95
CA VAL A 384 -2.44 -5.94 11.25
C VAL A 384 -3.59 -6.33 12.17
N LEU A 385 -4.81 -6.20 11.69
CA LEU A 385 -6.02 -6.62 12.40
C LEU A 385 -6.27 -8.12 12.18
N HIS A 386 -6.43 -8.89 13.27
CA HIS A 386 -6.83 -10.31 13.21
C HIS A 386 -8.30 -10.50 13.58
N SER A 387 -8.80 -9.77 14.58
CA SER A 387 -10.22 -9.77 14.95
C SER A 387 -10.60 -8.45 15.63
N TRP A 388 -11.84 -8.02 15.40
CA TRP A 388 -12.44 -6.85 16.07
C TRP A 388 -13.89 -7.17 16.43
N ASP A 389 -14.08 -7.79 17.58
CA ASP A 389 -15.37 -8.15 18.13
C ASP A 389 -15.69 -7.27 19.34
N GLU A 390 -16.96 -7.25 19.78
CA GLU A 390 -17.43 -6.39 20.88
C GLU A 390 -16.69 -6.64 22.21
N ASP A 391 -16.27 -7.88 22.45
CA ASP A 391 -15.61 -8.36 23.65
C ASP A 391 -14.12 -8.68 23.46
N LYS A 392 -13.62 -8.70 22.22
CA LYS A 392 -12.24 -9.09 21.93
C LYS A 392 -11.67 -8.45 20.67
N ILE A 393 -10.50 -7.84 20.81
CA ILE A 393 -9.72 -7.29 19.71
C ILE A 393 -8.36 -7.99 19.68
N VAL A 394 -7.91 -8.43 18.51
CA VAL A 394 -6.58 -9.04 18.32
C VAL A 394 -5.84 -8.35 17.20
N VAL A 395 -4.66 -7.82 17.50
CA VAL A 395 -3.83 -7.06 16.56
C VAL A 395 -2.36 -7.47 16.64
N THR A 396 -1.64 -7.41 15.53
CA THR A 396 -0.17 -7.39 15.52
C THR A 396 0.30 -5.98 15.25
N LEU A 397 1.05 -5.40 16.19
CA LEU A 397 1.62 -4.06 16.08
C LEU A 397 2.98 -4.12 15.40
N HIS A 398 3.19 -3.25 14.41
CA HIS A 398 4.43 -3.08 13.68
C HIS A 398 5.04 -1.73 14.06
N GLY A 399 5.78 -1.71 15.19
CA GLY A 399 6.41 -0.49 15.70
C GLY A 399 7.59 -0.02 14.86
N ARG A 400 7.87 1.28 14.92
CA ARG A 400 9.03 1.86 14.26
C ARG A 400 10.34 1.28 14.81
N ARG A 401 11.29 0.94 13.94
CA ARG A 401 12.66 0.61 14.39
C ARG A 401 13.33 1.85 14.97
N GLY A 402 13.93 1.73 16.17
CA GLY A 402 14.72 2.81 16.76
C GLY A 402 16.02 3.04 15.97
N ARG A 403 16.33 4.29 15.58
CA ARG A 403 17.70 4.63 15.16
C ARG A 403 18.61 4.52 16.39
N ARG A 404 19.63 3.65 16.34
CA ARG A 404 20.75 3.71 17.30
C ARG A 404 21.46 5.07 17.12
N GLY A 405 21.26 5.99 18.07
CA GLY A 405 22.19 7.08 18.37
C GLY A 405 21.71 8.51 18.10
N ARG A 406 21.14 9.15 19.11
CA ARG A 406 21.58 10.45 19.66
C ARG A 406 21.00 10.57 21.06
N ARG A 407 21.83 10.97 22.03
CA ARG A 407 21.49 11.06 23.46
C ARG A 407 20.11 11.71 23.66
N GLY A 408 19.13 10.96 24.16
CA GLY A 408 17.87 11.53 24.66
C GLY A 408 16.59 10.71 24.47
N HIS A 409 16.50 9.76 23.53
CA HIS A 409 15.30 8.93 23.35
C HIS A 409 15.65 7.46 23.56
N GLY A 410 15.16 6.89 24.67
CA GLY A 410 15.35 5.48 25.02
C GLY A 410 14.82 4.54 23.94
N ASN A 411 15.17 3.25 24.03
CA ASN A 411 14.61 2.21 23.18
C ASN A 411 13.09 2.39 23.00
N ARG A 412 12.61 2.34 21.75
CA ARG A 412 11.17 2.29 21.45
C ARG A 412 10.57 1.05 22.08
N LEU A 413 9.31 1.15 22.54
CA LEU A 413 8.68 0.16 23.41
C LEU A 413 8.61 -1.24 22.78
N LEU A 414 8.31 -1.33 21.48
CA LEU A 414 8.18 -2.62 20.79
C LEU A 414 9.52 -3.15 20.26
N GLY A 415 10.62 -2.40 20.38
CA GLY A 415 11.94 -2.80 19.91
C GLY A 415 12.10 -2.88 18.38
N GLY A 416 11.05 -2.57 17.61
CA GLY A 416 11.04 -2.66 16.15
C GLY A 416 10.75 -4.06 15.58
N GLU A 417 10.36 -5.01 16.44
CA GLU A 417 9.85 -6.32 16.04
C GLU A 417 8.32 -6.34 16.15
N PRO A 418 7.60 -7.04 15.24
CA PRO A 418 6.15 -7.20 15.35
C PRO A 418 5.75 -7.85 16.68
N GLN A 419 4.70 -7.35 17.32
CA GLN A 419 4.20 -7.91 18.57
C GLN A 419 2.68 -8.06 18.54
N LYS A 420 2.18 -9.25 18.88
CA LYS A 420 0.76 -9.58 18.89
C LYS A 420 0.13 -9.32 20.25
N PHE A 421 -1.01 -8.66 20.27
CA PHE A 421 -1.76 -8.32 21.47
C PHE A 421 -3.23 -8.69 21.31
N ALA A 422 -3.83 -9.07 22.44
CA ALA A 422 -5.28 -9.18 22.59
C ALA A 422 -5.76 -8.15 23.61
N LEU A 423 -6.82 -7.41 23.29
CA LEU A 423 -7.64 -6.70 24.26
C LEU A 423 -8.90 -7.53 24.49
N ILE A 424 -9.20 -7.83 25.74
CA ILE A 424 -10.36 -8.65 26.14
C ILE A 424 -11.19 -7.83 27.11
N ARG A 425 -12.46 -7.58 26.79
CA ARG A 425 -13.36 -6.83 27.67
C ARG A 425 -13.56 -7.60 28.97
N THR A 426 -13.54 -6.90 30.09
CA THR A 426 -13.72 -7.49 31.42
C THR A 426 -14.67 -6.64 32.26
N GLU A 427 -15.57 -7.27 33.00
CA GLU A 427 -16.49 -6.58 33.91
C GLU A 427 -15.87 -6.39 35.31
N MET A 428 -14.56 -6.11 35.38
CA MET A 428 -13.90 -5.79 36.65
C MET A 428 -14.58 -4.60 37.30
N GLU A 429 -15.02 -4.79 38.56
CA GLU A 429 -15.71 -3.79 39.38
C GLU A 429 -17.00 -3.21 38.75
N GLY A 430 -17.60 -3.93 37.78
CA GLY A 430 -18.85 -3.52 37.13
C GLY A 430 -18.72 -2.33 36.16
N ASN A 431 -17.50 -1.97 35.75
CA ASN A 431 -17.27 -0.92 34.75
C ASN A 431 -17.18 -1.54 33.33
N PRO A 432 -18.12 -1.22 32.40
CA PRO A 432 -18.15 -1.79 31.06
C PRO A 432 -17.02 -1.31 30.14
N ASP A 433 -16.29 -0.27 30.54
CA ASP A 433 -15.15 0.30 29.79
C ASP A 433 -13.83 -0.41 30.12
N ASN A 434 -13.84 -1.40 31.02
CA ASN A 434 -12.62 -2.11 31.41
C ASN A 434 -12.29 -3.24 30.41
N TRP A 435 -11.02 -3.28 30.01
CA TRP A 435 -10.42 -4.30 29.17
C TRP A 435 -9.12 -4.80 29.82
N LEU A 436 -8.69 -6.00 29.45
CA LEU A 436 -7.36 -6.52 29.72
C LEU A 436 -6.58 -6.61 28.43
N MET A 437 -5.42 -5.96 28.39
CA MET A 437 -4.44 -6.11 27.33
C MET A 437 -3.48 -7.23 27.71
N HIS A 438 -3.34 -8.21 26.83
CA HIS A 438 -2.46 -9.36 26.95
C HIS A 438 -1.52 -9.42 25.75
N ARG A 439 -0.22 -9.64 26.00
CA ARG A 439 0.74 -9.91 24.93
C ARG A 439 0.71 -11.39 24.58
N MET A 440 0.42 -11.72 23.33
CA MET A 440 0.36 -13.10 22.86
C MET A 440 1.73 -13.62 22.42
N THR A 441 1.94 -14.93 22.50
CA THR A 441 3.01 -15.61 21.74
C THR A 441 2.66 -15.60 20.25
N GLU A 442 3.67 -15.50 19.38
CA GLU A 442 3.47 -15.58 17.91
C GLU A 442 2.69 -16.83 17.48
#